data_AF-A0A7C0TV80-F1
#
_entry.id   AF-A0A7C0TV80-F1
#
_cell.length_a   1.000
_cell.length_b   1.000
_cell.length_c   1.000
_cell.angle_alpha   90.00
_cell.angle_beta   90.00
_cell.angle_gamma   90.00
#
_symmetry.space_group_name_H-M   'P 1'
#
loop_
_entity.id
_entity.type
_entity.pdbx_description
1 polymer ?
#
loop_
_entity_poly.entity_id
_entity_poly.type
_entity_poly.pdbx_seq_one_letter_code
_entity_poly.pdbx_strand_id
1 'polypeptide(L)'
;MTQIFDEHGDAIPVTVIEAGPCYVTQVRTVESDGYSAVQLGFEETKLQRLTKGEKGHLERNDLPPLRYLREFRVREDELPEEGQRV
;
A
#
# COMPACT_ATOMS: atom_id res chain seq x y z
N MET A 1 -1.73 -21.38 4.42
CA MET A 1 -2.55 -22.12 3.43
C MET A 1 -3.69 -22.77 4.17
N THR A 2 -4.91 -22.59 3.69
CA THR A 2 -6.12 -23.21 4.26
C THR A 2 -6.98 -23.75 3.13
N GLN A 3 -8.07 -24.44 3.45
CA GLN A 3 -9.02 -24.95 2.49
C GLN A 3 -10.44 -24.58 2.91
N ILE A 4 -11.31 -24.33 1.93
CA ILE A 4 -12.74 -24.08 2.12
C ILE A 4 -13.49 -25.23 1.44
N PHE A 5 -14.51 -25.76 2.10
CA PHE A 5 -15.41 -26.73 1.49
C PHE A 5 -16.59 -26.00 0.86
N ASP A 6 -16.91 -26.34 -0.38
CA ASP A 6 -18.10 -25.82 -1.04
C ASP A 6 -19.38 -26.58 -0.62
N GLU A 7 -20.53 -26.18 -1.17
CA GLU A 7 -21.82 -26.81 -0.88
C GLU A 7 -21.94 -28.26 -1.39
N HIS A 8 -21.06 -28.67 -2.31
CA HIS A 8 -20.99 -30.01 -2.87
C HIS A 8 -19.98 -30.92 -2.13
N GLY A 9 -19.23 -30.37 -1.18
CA GLY A 9 -18.24 -31.07 -0.36
C GLY A 9 -16.83 -31.09 -0.96
N ASP A 10 -16.59 -30.34 -2.03
CA ASP A 10 -15.28 -30.24 -2.67
C ASP A 10 -14.35 -29.31 -1.87
N ALA A 11 -13.11 -29.75 -1.66
CA ALA A 11 -12.09 -28.99 -0.92
C ALA A 11 -11.32 -28.06 -1.86
N ILE A 12 -11.54 -26.75 -1.72
CA ILE A 12 -10.88 -25.72 -2.51
C ILE A 12 -9.67 -25.17 -1.72
N PRO A 13 -8.43 -25.32 -2.22
CA PRO A 13 -7.26 -24.75 -1.58
C PRO A 13 -7.25 -23.22 -1.75
N VAL A 14 -7.09 -22.50 -0.65
CA VAL A 14 -7.08 -21.02 -0.65
C VAL A 14 -5.88 -20.46 0.10
N THR A 15 -5.47 -19.28 -0.33
CA THR A 15 -4.42 -18.49 0.32
C THR A 15 -5.06 -17.30 1.01
N VAL A 16 -4.87 -17.21 2.32
CA VAL A 16 -5.27 -16.02 3.09
C VAL A 16 -4.19 -14.96 2.90
N ILE A 17 -4.61 -13.79 2.41
CA ILE A 17 -3.74 -12.63 2.24
C ILE A 17 -4.21 -11.58 3.25
N GLU A 18 -3.33 -11.18 4.15
CA GLU A 18 -3.54 -10.03 5.03
C GLU A 18 -3.07 -8.77 4.29
N ALA A 19 -4.02 -7.90 3.97
CA ALA A 19 -3.79 -6.70 3.17
C ALA A 19 -4.23 -5.44 3.94
N GLY A 20 -3.73 -5.25 5.17
CA GLY A 20 -3.97 -3.99 5.87
C GLY A 20 -3.16 -3.80 7.16
N PRO A 21 -3.01 -2.55 7.61
CA PRO A 21 -3.46 -1.31 6.98
C PRO A 21 -2.52 -0.82 5.85
N CYS A 22 -3.10 -0.28 4.78
CA CYS A 22 -2.38 0.33 3.65
C CYS A 22 -2.68 1.84 3.57
N TYR A 23 -1.67 2.66 3.26
CA TYR A 23 -1.81 4.12 3.16
C TYR A 23 -1.19 4.64 1.86
N VAL A 24 -1.80 5.66 1.25
CA VAL A 24 -1.24 6.36 0.08
C VAL A 24 -0.16 7.33 0.56
N THR A 25 1.11 7.04 0.22
CA THR A 25 2.25 7.86 0.63
C THR A 25 2.58 8.97 -0.35
N GLN A 26 2.40 8.72 -1.64
CA GLN A 26 2.67 9.70 -2.69
C GLN A 26 1.85 9.37 -3.94
N VAL A 27 1.38 10.42 -4.63
CA VAL A 27 0.74 10.31 -5.94
C VAL A 27 1.70 10.84 -7.01
N ARG A 28 1.93 10.06 -8.06
CA ARG A 28 2.75 10.41 -9.23
C ARG A 28 1.83 10.79 -10.37
N THR A 29 2.05 11.97 -10.95
CA THR A 29 1.27 12.49 -12.08
C THR A 29 2.15 12.65 -13.31
N VAL A 30 1.55 12.64 -14.50
CA VAL A 30 2.30 12.77 -15.76
C VAL A 30 3.04 14.11 -15.83
N GLU A 31 2.46 15.18 -15.28
CA GLU A 31 3.07 16.51 -15.26
C GLU A 31 4.33 16.58 -14.38
N SER A 32 4.32 15.87 -13.25
CA SER A 32 5.41 15.93 -12.26
C SER A 32 6.49 14.88 -12.51
N ASP A 33 6.08 13.66 -12.85
CA ASP A 33 6.94 12.47 -12.86
C ASP A 33 6.98 11.75 -14.22
N GLY A 34 6.18 12.20 -15.20
CA GLY A 34 6.13 11.62 -16.54
C GLY A 34 5.27 10.35 -16.67
N TYR A 35 4.62 9.91 -15.59
CA TYR A 35 3.68 8.78 -15.59
C TYR A 35 2.69 8.87 -14.43
N SER A 36 1.56 8.18 -14.56
CA SER A 36 0.54 8.05 -13.51
C SER A 36 0.79 6.81 -12.65
N ALA A 37 0.99 7.01 -11.35
CA ALA A 37 1.16 5.92 -10.38
C ALA A 37 0.84 6.37 -8.95
N VAL A 38 0.59 5.40 -8.08
CA VAL A 38 0.34 5.60 -6.66
C VAL A 38 1.34 4.81 -5.85
N GLN A 39 1.96 5.45 -4.88
CA GLN A 39 2.80 4.79 -3.90
C GLN A 39 1.96 4.45 -2.67
N LEU A 40 1.94 3.16 -2.32
CA LEU A 40 1.29 2.62 -1.14
C LEU A 40 2.33 2.20 -0.12
N GLY A 41 2.05 2.53 1.14
CA GLY A 41 2.77 2.04 2.30
C GLY A 41 1.99 0.97 3.05
N PHE A 42 2.68 -0.10 3.46
CA PHE A 42 2.12 -1.26 4.16
C PHE A 42 2.98 -1.63 5.38
N GLU A 43 2.31 -2.17 6.42
CA GLU A 43 2.84 -2.58 7.72
C GLU A 43 3.45 -1.44 8.54
N GLU A 44 2.82 -1.10 9.65
CA GLU A 44 3.35 -0.12 10.60
C GLU A 44 4.59 -0.68 11.33
N THR A 45 5.66 0.10 11.38
CA THR A 45 6.94 -0.27 12.00
C THR A 45 7.37 0.74 13.06
N LYS A 46 8.45 0.43 13.79
CA LYS A 46 9.00 1.38 14.78
C LYS A 46 9.83 2.44 14.06
N LEU A 47 9.69 3.71 14.48
CA LEU A 47 10.49 4.85 14.00
C LEU A 47 12.01 4.59 14.02
N GLN A 48 12.53 3.79 14.96
CA GLN A 48 13.96 3.48 15.02
C GLN A 48 14.46 2.62 13.85
N ARG A 49 13.56 1.94 13.15
CA ARG A 49 13.90 1.07 12.00
C ARG A 49 13.92 1.81 10.66
N LEU A 50 13.45 3.06 10.63
CA LEU A 50 13.45 3.91 9.44
C LEU A 50 14.69 4.79 9.40
N THR A 51 15.23 4.98 8.20
CA THR A 51 16.28 5.95 7.92
C THR A 51 15.73 7.37 7.99
N LYS A 52 16.62 8.38 8.08
CA LYS A 52 16.20 9.79 8.13
C LYS A 52 15.41 10.22 6.88
N GLY A 53 15.75 9.68 5.71
CA GLY A 53 15.06 9.99 4.45
C GLY A 53 13.63 9.43 4.42
N GLU A 54 13.46 8.17 4.81
CA GLU A 54 12.14 7.54 4.88
C GLU A 54 11.22 8.22 5.90
N LYS A 55 11.77 8.68 7.02
CA LYS A 55 11.02 9.49 8.00
C LYS A 55 10.52 10.79 7.41
N GLY A 56 11.41 11.58 6.81
CA GLY A 56 11.01 12.85 6.21
C GLY A 56 10.00 12.68 5.07
N HIS A 57 10.09 11.56 4.32
CA HIS A 57 9.11 11.23 3.30
C HIS A 57 7.72 10.94 3.87
N LEU A 58 7.63 10.16 4.95
CA LEU A 58 6.35 9.79 5.59
C LEU A 58 5.76 10.94 6.43
N GLU A 59 6.62 11.73 7.08
CA GLU A 59 6.21 12.91 7.86
C GLU A 59 5.57 14.00 6.99
N ARG A 60 5.89 14.06 5.69
CA ARG A 60 5.29 15.03 4.75
C ARG A 60 3.76 14.95 4.71
N ASN A 61 3.21 13.75 4.86
CA ASN A 61 1.78 13.47 4.76
C ASN A 61 1.19 12.99 6.11
N ASP A 62 1.88 13.27 7.23
CA ASP A 62 1.49 12.87 8.59
C ASP A 62 1.20 11.36 8.73
N LEU A 63 1.91 10.53 7.96
CA LEU A 63 1.68 9.09 7.91
C LEU A 63 2.42 8.35 9.03
N PRO A 64 1.86 7.21 9.49
CA PRO A 64 2.59 6.36 10.41
C PRO A 64 3.89 5.84 9.76
N PRO A 65 4.88 5.43 10.57
CA PRO A 65 6.07 4.77 10.07
C PRO A 65 5.70 3.46 9.36
N LEU A 66 5.83 3.41 8.03
CA LEU A 66 5.49 2.24 7.21
C LEU A 66 6.75 1.49 6.78
N ARG A 67 6.68 0.16 6.78
CA ARG A 67 7.84 -0.71 6.48
C ARG A 67 8.04 -0.92 4.99
N TYR A 68 6.96 -1.11 4.26
CA TYR A 68 7.00 -1.43 2.84
C TYR A 68 6.39 -0.29 2.05
N LEU A 69 7.14 0.24 1.08
CA LEU A 69 6.65 1.21 0.10
C LEU A 69 6.67 0.55 -1.28
N ARG A 70 5.54 0.55 -1.98
CA ARG A 70 5.41 -0.01 -3.32
C ARG A 70 4.60 0.90 -4.22
N GLU A 71 5.07 1.05 -5.45
CA GLU A 71 4.40 1.84 -6.47
C GLU A 71 3.56 0.94 -7.37
N PHE A 72 2.35 1.41 -7.67
CA PHE A 72 1.40 0.77 -8.56
C PHE A 72 1.03 1.75 -9.67
N ARG A 73 1.17 1.33 -10.92
CA ARG A 73 0.70 2.13 -12.05
C ARG A 73 -0.82 2.07 -12.09
N VAL A 74 -1.43 3.24 -12.17
CA VAL A 74 -2.88 3.42 -12.26
C VAL A 74 -3.21 4.32 -13.44
N ARG A 75 -4.48 4.32 -13.82
CA ARG A 75 -4.99 5.29 -14.80
C ARG A 75 -5.16 6.64 -14.11
N GLU A 76 -5.06 7.73 -14.88
CA GLU A 76 -5.20 9.09 -14.33
C GLU A 76 -6.58 9.31 -13.69
N ASP A 77 -7.61 8.65 -14.20
CA ASP A 77 -8.98 8.72 -13.66
C ASP A 77 -9.15 8.02 -12.29
N GLU A 78 -8.14 7.27 -11.83
CA GLU A 78 -8.19 6.44 -10.62
C GLU A 78 -7.17 6.88 -9.56
N LEU A 79 -6.70 8.13 -9.62
CA LEU A 79 -5.73 8.66 -8.65
C LEU A 79 -6.41 8.96 -7.29
N PRO A 80 -6.07 8.24 -6.21
CA PRO A 80 -6.52 8.52 -4.87
C PRO A 80 -5.81 9.76 -4.28
N GLU A 81 -6.31 10.25 -3.14
CA GLU A 81 -5.70 11.39 -2.45
C GLU A 81 -4.47 10.95 -1.62
N GLU A 82 -3.46 11.81 -1.54
CA GLU A 82 -2.31 11.59 -0.66
C GLU A 82 -2.76 11.54 0.81
N GLY A 83 -2.27 10.57 1.58
CA GLY A 83 -2.67 10.35 2.97
C GLY A 83 -3.91 9.45 3.15
N GLN A 84 -4.59 9.07 2.07
CA GLN A 84 -5.77 8.21 2.14
C GLN A 84 -5.42 6.79 2.62
N ARG A 85 -6.26 6.23 3.50
CA ARG A 85 -6.20 4.82 3.89
C ARG A 85 -6.99 3.96 2.89
N VAL A 86 -6.37 2.89 2.41
CA VAL A 86 -6.96 1.89 1.50
C VAL A 86 -7.39 0.65 2.28
#